data_AF-A0A8J6UCA7-F1
#
_entry.id   AF-A0A8J6UCA7-F1
#
_cell.length_a   1.000
_cell.length_b   1.000
_cell.length_c   1.000
_cell.angle_alpha   90.00
_cell.angle_beta   90.00
_cell.angle_gamma   90.00
#
_symmetry.space_group_name_H-M   'P 1'
#
loop_
_entity.id
_entity.type
_entity.pdbx_description
1 polymer ?
#
loop_
_entity_poly.entity_id
_entity_poly.type
_entity_poly.pdbx_seq_one_letter_code
_entity_poly.pdbx_strand_id
1 'polypeptide(L)' 'MEVEYLFQIGDNIVYPMHGVGVIEAIEEKEFPDEKQQYYVIKMSVSNMQVMIPACKIMNSRIRPVTELLA' A
#
# COMPACT_ATOMS: atom_id res chain seq x y z
N MET A 1 -4.11 -20.80 3.42
CA MET A 1 -5.14 -19.76 3.26
C MET A 1 -4.46 -18.66 2.47
N GLU A 2 -4.78 -18.55 1.18
CA GLU A 2 -4.21 -17.49 0.34
C GLU A 2 -4.74 -16.16 0.86
N VAL A 3 -3.85 -15.33 1.38
CA VAL A 3 -4.20 -13.94 1.71
C VAL A 3 -4.15 -13.23 0.37
N GLU A 4 -5.32 -12.90 -0.20
CA GLU A 4 -5.37 -12.09 -1.42
C GLU A 4 -4.79 -10.71 -1.08
N TYR A 5 -3.58 -10.45 -1.58
CA TYR A 5 -2.97 -9.14 -1.47
C TYR A 5 -3.69 -8.21 -2.43
N LEU A 6 -4.39 -7.22 -1.89
CA LEU A 6 -5.14 -6.22 -2.66
C LEU A 6 -4.22 -5.43 -3.62
N PHE A 7 -2.93 -5.37 -3.30
CA PHE A 7 -1.89 -4.75 -4.12
C PHE A 7 -0.58 -5.54 -4.01
N GLN A 8 0.24 -5.45 -5.05
CA GLN A 8 1.54 -6.13 -5.14
C GLN A 8 2.70 -5.14 -5.18
N ILE A 9 3.90 -5.62 -4.88
CA ILE A 9 5.12 -4.81 -5.02
C ILE A 9 5.27 -4.40 -6.50
N GLY A 10 5.47 -3.11 -6.75
CA GLY A 10 5.50 -2.51 -8.07
C GLY A 10 4.17 -1.94 -8.55
N ASP A 11 3.07 -2.18 -7.83
CA ASP A 11 1.77 -1.57 -8.18
C ASP A 11 1.80 -0.06 -7.97
N ASN A 12 1.26 0.65 -8.96
CA ASN A 12 1.03 2.08 -8.90
C ASN A 12 -0.30 2.34 -8.20
N ILE A 13 -0.27 3.19 -7.17
CA ILE A 13 -1.42 3.56 -6.37
C ILE A 13 -1.57 5.08 -6.34
N VAL A 14 -2.80 5.55 -6.17
CA VAL A 14 -3.10 6.95 -5.90
C VAL A 14 -3.54 7.10 -4.47
N TYR A 15 -2.86 7.97 -3.72
CA TYR A 15 -3.29 8.40 -2.40
C TYR A 15 -3.89 9.82 -2.47
N PRO A 16 -5.18 10.00 -2.12
CA PRO A 16 -5.83 11.30 -2.17
C PRO A 16 -5.02 12.34 -1.39
N MET A 17 -4.86 13.54 -1.98
CA MET A 17 -4.01 14.64 -1.49
C MET A 17 -2.50 14.45 -1.57
N HIS A 18 -1.96 13.25 -1.79
CA HIS A 18 -0.50 13.02 -1.88
C HIS A 18 -0.07 12.57 -3.28
N GLY A 19 -1.00 12.19 -4.14
CA GLY A 19 -0.73 11.89 -5.53
C GLY A 19 -0.37 10.43 -5.76
N VAL A 20 0.46 10.18 -6.76
CA VAL A 20 0.84 8.82 -7.19
C VAL A 20 1.99 8.32 -6.33
N GLY A 21 1.90 7.06 -5.92
CA GLY A 21 2.97 6.31 -5.30
C GLY A 21 3.08 4.91 -5.89
N VAL A 22 4.17 4.24 -5.56
CA VAL A 22 4.42 2.84 -5.93
C VAL A 22 4.62 2.02 -4.66
N ILE A 23 4.09 0.79 -4.64
CA ILE A 23 4.39 -0.13 -3.55
C ILE A 23 5.82 -0.62 -3.71
N GLU A 24 6.69 -0.19 -2.80
CA GLU A 24 8.11 -0.55 -2.80
C GLU A 24 8.34 -1.88 -2.09
N ALA A 25 7.58 -2.17 -1.02
CA ALA A 25 7.67 -3.42 -0.27
C ALA A 25 6.40 -3.72 0.50
N ILE A 26 6.26 -4.98 0.93
CA ILE A 26 5.26 -5.43 1.90
C ILE A 26 6.03 -6.06 3.06
N GLU A 27 5.96 -5.45 4.23
CA GLU A 27 6.67 -5.91 5.43
C GLU A 27 5.68 -6.54 6.43
N GLU A 28 6.04 -7.68 6.99
CA GLU A 28 5.35 -8.23 8.15
C GLU A 28 6.06 -7.76 9.42
N LYS A 29 5.31 -7.17 10.35
CA LYS A 29 5.80 -6.80 11.68
C LYS A 29 5.12 -7.66 12.73
N GLU A 30 5.94 -8.36 13.50
CA GLU A 30 5.53 -9.09 14.70
C GLU A 30 5.49 -8.11 15.88
N PHE A 31 4.29 -7.88 16.40
CA PHE A 31 4.07 -7.23 17.69
C PHE A 31 3.77 -8.31 18.75
N PRO A 32 3.94 -8.00 20.05
CA PRO A 32 3.69 -8.96 21.12
C PRO A 32 2.28 -9.57 21.08
N ASP A 33 1.29 -8.80 20.63
CA ASP A 33 -0.12 -9.19 20.60
C ASP A 33 -0.60 -9.70 19.22
N GLU A 34 0.07 -9.35 18.12
CA GLU A 34 -0.36 -9.77 16.78
C GLU A 34 0.72 -9.63 15.69
N LYS A 35 0.56 -10.41 14.61
CA LYS A 35 1.29 -10.24 13.35
C LYS A 35 0.52 -9.29 12.44
N GLN A 36 1.11 -8.16 12.08
CA GLN A 36 0.49 -7.18 11.21
C GLN A 36 1.38 -6.88 10.01
N GLN A 37 0.82 -7.04 8.81
CA GLN A 37 1.48 -6.65 7.56
C GLN A 37 1.30 -5.17 7.27
N TYR A 38 2.30 -4.55 6.65
CA TYR A 38 2.37 -3.16 6.26
C TYR A 38 2.79 -3.02 4.80
N TYR A 39 2.06 -2.21 4.05
CA TYR A 39 2.44 -1.78 2.72
C TYR A 39 3.35 -0.57 2.83
N VAL A 40 4.53 -0.67 2.22
CA VAL A 40 5.50 0.41 2.09
C VAL A 40 5.31 1.07 0.73
N ILE A 41 4.80 2.30 0.75
CA ILE A 41 4.48 3.06 -0.46
C ILE A 41 5.46 4.21 -0.59
N LYS A 42 6.14 4.28 -1.73
CA LYS A 42 7.00 5.39 -2.08
C LYS A 42 6.25 6.38 -2.94
N MET A 43 6.07 7.59 -2.43
CA MET A 43 5.38 8.65 -3.15
C MET A 43 6.29 9.21 -4.25
N SER A 44 5.75 9.42 -5.45
CA SER A 44 6.51 10.00 -6.56
C SER A 44 6.70 11.50 -6.43
N VAL A 45 5.80 12.19 -5.73
CA VAL A 45 5.75 13.66 -5.64
C VAL A 45 6.79 14.28 -4.70
N SER A 46 7.30 13.49 -3.76
CA SER A 46 8.24 13.91 -2.73
C SER A 46 8.85 12.63 -2.22
N ASN A 47 10.16 12.61 -1.94
CA ASN A 47 10.94 11.44 -1.50
C ASN A 47 10.51 10.93 -0.10
N MET A 48 9.21 10.70 0.05
CA MET A 48 8.42 10.43 1.24
C MET A 48 7.88 9.01 1.10
N GLN A 49 8.01 8.27 2.19
CA GLN A 49 7.56 6.90 2.29
C GLN A 49 6.39 6.84 3.27
N VAL A 50 5.32 6.16 2.86
CA VAL A 50 4.11 5.99 3.65
C VAL A 50 3.95 4.51 3.96
N MET A 51 3.79 4.18 5.24
CA MET A 51 3.55 2.82 5.70
C MET A 51 2.10 2.68 6.15
N ILE A 52 1.36 1.73 5.58
CA ILE A 52 -0.06 1.53 5.88
C ILE A 52 -0.28 0.08 6.28
N PRO A 53 -0.87 -0.19 7.45
CA PRO A 53 -1.18 -1.55 7.85
C PRO A 53 -2.22 -2.14 6.90
N ALA A 54 -1.99 -3.37 6.45
CA ALA A 54 -2.86 -4.09 5.52
C ALA A 54 -4.31 -4.14 6.00
N CYS A 55 -4.53 -4.26 7.31
CA CYS A 55 -5.88 -4.27 7.89
C CYS A 55 -6.65 -2.94 7.66
N LYS A 56 -5.93 -1.82 7.52
CA LYS A 56 -6.54 -0.50 7.26
C LYS A 56 -6.49 -0.09 5.79
N ILE A 57 -5.84 -0.85 4.90
CA ILE A 57 -5.67 -0.41 3.51
C ILE A 57 -7.00 -0.28 2.78
N MET A 58 -7.98 -1.16 3.06
CA MET A 58 -9.34 -1.07 2.52
C MET A 58 -10.09 0.20 2.97
N ASN A 59 -9.76 0.72 4.15
CA ASN A 59 -10.32 1.97 4.68
C ASN A 59 -9.50 3.20 4.31
N SER A 60 -8.22 3.01 3.94
CA SER A 60 -7.42 4.06 3.34
C SER A 60 -7.98 4.31 1.95
N ARG A 61 -8.29 5.56 1.59
CA ARG A 61 -8.89 5.91 0.30
C ARG A 61 -7.93 5.74 -0.89
N ILE A 62 -7.02 4.78 -0.81
CA ILE A 62 -6.06 4.41 -1.84
C ILE A 62 -6.79 3.68 -2.96
N ARG A 63 -6.41 3.99 -4.20
CA ARG A 63 -6.93 3.35 -5.40
C ARG A 63 -5.76 2.83 -6.25
N PRO A 64 -5.87 1.65 -6.88
CA PRO A 64 -4.91 1.22 -7.90
C PRO A 64 -5.00 2.14 -9.12
N VAL A 65 -3.87 2.40 -9.77
CA VAL A 65 -3.80 3.15 -11.04
C VAL A 65 -4.16 2.25 -12.23
N THR A 66 -4.14 0.93 -12.05
CA THR A 66 -4.30 -0.08 -13.11
C THR A 66 -5.67 -0.07 -13.83
N GLU A 67 -6.62 0.80 -13.43
CA GLU A 67 -7.91 1.01 -14.13
C GLU A 67 -7.88 2.10 -15.21
N LEU A 68 -6.72 2.49 -15.74
CA LEU A 68 -6.64 3.47 -16.85
C LEU A 68 -6.68 2.84 -18.26
N LEU A 69 -7.05 1.56 -18.34
CA LEU A 69 -7.28 0.83 -19.61
C LEU A 69 -8.70 0.28 -19.63
N ALA A 70 -9.69 1.14 -19.90
CA ALA A 70 -11.01 0.76 -20.40
C ALA A 70 -11.56 1.87 -21.30
#